data_AF-A0A822FYY1-F1
#
_entry.id   AF-A0A822FYY1-F1
#
_cell.length_a   1.000
_cell.length_b   1.000
_cell.length_c   1.000
_cell.angle_alpha   90.00
_cell.angle_beta   90.00
_cell.angle_gamma   90.00
#
_symmetry.space_group_name_H-M   'P 1'
#
loop_
_entity.id
_entity.type
_entity.pdbx_description
1 polymer ?
#
loop_
_entity_poly.entity_id
_entity_poly.type
_entity_poly.pdbx_seq_one_letter_code
_entity_poly.pdbx_strand_id
1 'polypeptide(L)' 'SLCSEAALQQIREKMGVIDLEEDTIDAELLDSLAVTQDNFRFALNRLTSSFLRKLVDGIPKTTLEDVGGLEDVKRKLQVL' A
#
# COMPACT_ATOMS: atom_id res chain seq x y z
N SER A 1 -9.51 -0.38 -2.19
CA SER A 1 -8.30 -0.87 -1.48
C SER A 1 -7.08 -0.30 -2.19
N LEU A 2 -5.91 -0.23 -1.53
CA LEU A 2 -4.68 0.29 -2.15
C LEU A 2 -4.28 -0.51 -3.41
N CYS A 3 -4.31 -1.84 -3.32
CA CYS A 3 -3.91 -2.73 -4.42
C CYS A 3 -4.81 -2.60 -5.65
N SER A 4 -6.14 -2.49 -5.46
CA SER A 4 -7.07 -2.30 -6.58
C SER A 4 -6.84 -0.96 -7.28
N GLU A 5 -6.52 0.09 -6.52
CA GLU A 5 -6.23 1.41 -7.10
C GLU A 5 -4.90 1.41 -7.87
N ALA A 6 -3.87 0.75 -7.35
CA ALA A 6 -2.58 0.58 -8.04
C ALA A 6 -2.74 -0.26 -9.32
N ALA A 7 -3.53 -1.34 -9.30
CA ALA A 7 -3.83 -2.14 -10.48
C ALA A 7 -4.58 -1.34 -11.55
N LEU A 8 -5.59 -0.56 -11.15
CA LEU A 8 -6.32 0.31 -12.08
C LEU A 8 -5.42 1.41 -12.67
N GLN A 9 -4.45 1.91 -11.91
CA GLN A 9 -3.48 2.86 -12.42
C GLN A 9 -2.58 2.24 -13.50
N GLN A 10 -2.11 1.01 -13.29
CA GLN A 10 -1.34 0.28 -14.31
C GLN A 10 -2.16 0.06 -15.60
N ILE A 11 -3.45 -0.28 -15.46
CA ILE A 11 -4.35 -0.41 -16.62
C ILE A 11 -4.46 0.94 -17.35
N ARG A 12 -4.71 2.05 -16.63
CA ARG A 12 -4.81 3.40 -17.24
C ARG A 12 -3.58 3.79 -18.05
N GLU A 13 -2.39 3.46 -17.57
CA GLU A 13 -1.13 3.73 -18.28
C GLU A 13 -1.00 2.90 -19.57
N LYS A 14 -1.61 1.71 -19.60
CA LYS A 14 -1.59 0.78 -20.74
C LYS A 14 -2.84 0.86 -21.62
N MET A 15 -3.85 1.67 -21.26
CA MET A 15 -5.09 1.86 -22.03
C MET A 15 -4.86 2.33 -23.47
N GLY A 16 -3.75 3.02 -23.76
CA GLY A 16 -3.41 3.42 -25.14
C GLY A 16 -2.90 2.27 -26.02
N VAL A 17 -2.61 1.12 -25.41
CA VAL A 17 -2.09 -0.09 -26.09
C VAL A 17 -3.15 -1.20 -26.10
N ILE A 18 -4.09 -1.18 -25.16
CA ILE A 18 -5.20 -2.12 -25.09
C ILE A 18 -6.24 -1.71 -26.14
N ASP A 19 -6.54 -2.60 -27.08
CA ASP A 19 -7.67 -2.43 -27.97
C ASP A 19 -8.97 -2.67 -27.18
N LEU A 20 -9.87 -1.68 -27.19
CA LEU A 20 -11.15 -1.73 -26.49
C LEU A 20 -12.30 -2.19 -27.39
N GLU A 21 -12.05 -2.36 -28.69
CA GLU A 21 -13.01 -2.88 -29.65
C GLU A 21 -13.08 -4.41 -29.63
N GLU A 22 -12.01 -5.07 -29.17
CA GLU A 22 -11.99 -6.52 -28.97
C GLU A 22 -12.55 -6.92 -27.59
N ASP A 23 -13.36 -7.99 -27.59
CA ASP A 23 -13.94 -8.56 -26.37
C ASP A 23 -12.91 -9.28 -25.47
N THR A 24 -11.72 -9.58 -26.00
CA THR A 24 -10.67 -10.34 -25.32
C THR A 24 -9.32 -9.66 -25.42
N ILE A 25 -8.63 -9.58 -24.29
CA ILE A 25 -7.24 -9.06 -24.24
C ILE A 25 -6.28 -10.21 -24.57
N ASP A 26 -5.30 -9.96 -25.43
CA ASP A 26 -4.24 -10.94 -25.76
C ASP A 26 -3.49 -11.39 -24.49
N ALA A 27 -3.20 -12.68 -24.40
CA ALA A 27 -2.43 -13.28 -23.31
C ALA A 27 -1.04 -12.66 -23.16
N GLU A 28 -0.37 -12.33 -24.28
CA GLU A 28 0.96 -11.69 -24.25
C GLU A 28 0.88 -10.27 -23.67
N LEU A 29 -0.19 -9.53 -23.99
CA LEU A 29 -0.43 -8.20 -23.43
C LEU A 29 -0.77 -8.30 -21.94
N LEU A 30 -1.59 -9.28 -21.55
CA LEU A 30 -1.93 -9.56 -20.16
C LEU A 30 -0.69 -9.89 -19.32
N ASP A 31 0.20 -10.75 -19.81
CA ASP A 31 1.44 -11.11 -19.12
C ASP A 31 2.41 -9.92 -19.00
N SER A 32 2.32 -8.95 -19.91
CA SER A 32 3.10 -7.70 -19.83
C SER A 32 2.60 -6.72 -18.77
N LEU A 33 1.39 -6.91 -18.22
CA LEU A 33 0.80 -6.03 -17.22
C LEU A 33 1.40 -6.31 -15.83
N ALA A 34 2.50 -5.64 -15.51
CA ALA A 34 3.10 -5.68 -14.18
C ALA A 34 2.85 -4.40 -13.39
N VAL A 35 2.22 -4.50 -12.21
CA VAL A 35 2.05 -3.36 -11.30
C VAL A 35 3.41 -2.97 -10.71
N THR A 36 3.79 -1.71 -10.88
CA THR A 36 5.06 -1.15 -10.42
C THR A 36 4.91 -0.38 -9.10
N GLN A 37 6.03 -0.11 -8.44
CA GLN A 37 6.05 0.70 -7.20
C GLN A 37 5.49 2.12 -7.43
N ASP A 38 5.62 2.67 -8.63
CA ASP A 38 5.10 3.99 -8.95
C ASP A 38 3.56 4.00 -9.00
N ASN A 39 2.93 2.91 -9.44
CA ASN A 39 1.47 2.78 -9.36
C ASN A 39 1.00 2.77 -7.90
N PHE A 40 1.76 2.14 -6.99
CA PHE A 40 1.46 2.18 -5.55
C PHE A 40 1.65 3.58 -4.96
N ARG A 41 2.69 4.31 -5.37
CA ARG A 41 2.89 5.71 -4.94
C ARG A 41 1.74 6.61 -5.41
N PHE A 42 1.30 6.44 -6.65
CA PHE A 42 0.13 7.15 -7.17
C PHE A 42 -1.12 6.81 -6.35
N ALA A 43 -1.38 5.53 -6.12
CA ALA A 43 -2.51 5.08 -5.34
C ALA A 43 -2.48 5.62 -3.90
N LEU A 44 -1.31 5.66 -3.25
CA LEU A 44 -1.13 6.24 -1.91
C LEU A 44 -1.45 7.74 -1.88
N ASN A 45 -1.05 8.50 -2.90
CA ASN A 45 -1.36 9.93 -3.01
C ASN A 45 -2.86 10.17 -3.26
N ARG A 46 -3.55 9.20 -3.86
CA ARG A 46 -4.99 9.28 -4.17
C ARG A 46 -5.87 8.85 -2.99
N LEU A 47 -5.35 8.02 -2.09
CA LEU A 47 -6.03 7.66 -0.86
C LEU A 47 -6.18 8.89 0.04
N THR A 48 -7.37 9.05 0.61
CA THR A 48 -7.67 10.18 1.49
C THR A 48 -6.79 10.14 2.76
N SER A 49 -6.42 11.32 3.26
CA SER A 49 -5.62 11.50 4.48
C SER A 49 -6.14 10.69 5.68
N SER A 50 -7.46 10.44 5.76
CA SER A 50 -8.08 9.64 6.82
C SER A 50 -7.66 8.16 6.81
N PHE A 51 -7.40 7.57 5.65
CA PHE A 51 -6.91 6.19 5.56
C PHE A 51 -5.43 6.09 5.97
N LEU A 52 -4.60 7.04 5.52
CA LEU A 52 -3.19 7.12 5.93
C LEU A 52 -3.06 7.37 7.43
N ARG A 53 -3.92 8.23 8.00
CA ARG A 53 -3.96 8.51 9.44
C ARG A 53 -4.30 7.26 10.26
N LYS A 54 -5.30 6.48 9.83
CA LYS A 54 -5.64 5.20 10.46
C LYS A 54 -4.50 4.17 10.43
N LEU A 55 -3.71 4.14 9.36
CA LEU A 55 -2.56 3.24 9.26
C LEU A 55 -1.45 3.62 10.25
N VAL A 56 -1.23 4.92 10.47
CA VAL A 56 -0.20 5.43 11.39
C VAL A 56 -0.60 5.23 12.86
N ASP A 57 -1.88 5.39 13.19
CA ASP A 57 -2.36 5.30 14.58
C ASP A 57 -2.38 3.86 15.13
N GLY A 58 -2.18 2.84 14.28
CA GLY A 58 -2.25 1.42 14.68
C GLY A 58 -0.93 0.77 15.08
N ILE A 59 0.23 1.39 14.80
CA ILE A 59 1.54 0.78 15.04
C ILE A 59 2.36 1.67 15.97
N PRO A 60 2.71 1.22 17.19
CA PRO A 60 3.63 1.95 18.03
C PRO A 60 4.99 2.03 17.32
N LYS A 61 5.42 3.25 17.00
CA LYS A 61 6.70 3.50 16.30
C LYS A 61 7.93 3.42 17.19
N THR A 62 7.72 3.34 18.51
CA THR A 62 8.77 3.29 19.51
C THR A 62 8.75 1.94 20.19
N THR A 63 9.90 1.29 20.23
CA THR A 63 10.13 0.11 21.05
C THR A 63 10.28 0.54 22.52
N LEU A 64 10.08 -0.40 23.45
CA LEU A 64 10.31 -0.15 24.88
C LEU A 64 11.79 0.19 25.20
N GLU A 65 12.71 -0.12 24.27
CA GLU A 65 14.14 0.22 24.35
C GLU A 65 14.40 1.69 24.03
N ASP A 66 13.53 2.34 23.25
CA ASP A 66 13.61 3.77 22.90
C ASP A 66 13.18 4.70 24.06
N VAL A 67 12.63 4.13 25.14
CA VAL A 67 12.15 4.88 26.32
C VAL A 67 13.24 4.88 27.40
N GLY A 68 13.85 6.03 27.72
CA GLY A 68 14.83 6.11 28.80
C GLY A 68 14.22 5.92 30.20
N GLY A 69 14.79 5.07 31.05
CA GLY A 69 14.35 4.82 32.43
C GLY A 69 13.11 3.92 32.56
N LEU A 70 12.37 4.02 33.68
CA LEU A 70 11.11 3.29 33.94
C LEU A 70 11.20 1.75 33.94
N GLU A 71 12.36 1.17 34.25
CA GLU A 71 12.62 -0.27 34.18
C GLU A 71 11.62 -1.14 34.97
N ASP A 72 11.18 -0.67 36.14
CA ASP A 72 10.18 -1.39 36.94
C ASP A 72 8.79 -1.44 36.28
N VAL A 73 8.42 -0.40 35.54
CA VAL A 73 7.14 -0.30 34.82
C VAL A 73 7.22 -1.09 33.51
N LYS A 74 8.34 -1.02 32.79
CA LYS A 74 8.58 -1.81 31.58
C LYS A 74 8.55 -3.31 31.87
N ARG A 75 9.18 -3.73 32.96
CA ARG A 75 9.17 -5.14 33.39
C ARG A 75 7.74 -5.61 33.65
N LYS A 76 6.93 -4.84 34.37
CA LYS A 76 5.52 -5.18 34.65
C LYS A 76 4.66 -5.28 33.39
N LEU A 77 4.93 -4.45 32.37
CA LEU A 77 4.22 -4.49 31.08
C LEU A 77 4.64 -5.67 30.20
N GLN A 78 5.87 -6.19 30.34
CA GLN A 78 6.34 -7.36 29.58
C GLN A 78 5.80 -8.70 30.12
N VAL A 79 5.34 -8.76 31.37
CA VAL A 79 4.79 -10.00 31.97
C VAL A 79 3.25 -10.10 31.86
N LEU A 80 2.60 -9.12 31.23
CA LEU A 80 1.18 -9.12 30.88
C LEU A 80 0.99 -9.63 29.45
#